data_AF-A0A7V5LIR9-F1
#
_entry.id   AF-A0A7V5LIR9-F1
#
_cell.length_a   1.000
_cell.length_b   1.000
_cell.length_c   1.000
_cell.angle_alpha   90.00
_cell.angle_beta   90.00
_cell.angle_gamma   90.00
#
_symmetry.space_group_name_H-M   'P 1'
#
loop_
_entity.id
_entity.type
_entity.pdbx_description
1 polymer ?
#
loop_
_entity_poly.entity_id
_entity_poly.type
_entity_poly.pdbx_seq_one_letter_code
_entity_poly.pdbx_strand_id
1 'polypeptide(L)'
;MILIIDWLITYFANQLKKPILGWSLRKSYRRLGFYSKEKNLLVISRILDSKKVPPEVVKFLLYHEMLHMAIPVQKVNGRRQIHPPVFKQREKQFPNYQSIQKWLKKNLVKL
;
A
#
# COMPACT_ATOMS: atom_id res chain seq x y z
N MET A 1 0.83 3.69 13.12
CA MET A 1 1.14 4.16 11.75
C MET A 1 2.42 4.97 11.65
N ILE A 2 2.70 5.91 12.57
CA ILE A 2 3.90 6.78 12.51
C ILE A 2 5.23 5.98 12.47
N LEU A 3 5.44 5.04 13.39
CA LEU A 3 6.67 4.21 13.39
C LEU A 3 6.84 3.34 12.14
N ILE A 4 5.74 2.99 11.46
CA ILE A 4 5.78 2.17 10.24
C ILE A 4 6.25 3.00 9.04
N ILE A 5 5.84 4.28 8.96
CA ILE A 5 6.23 5.11 7.83
C ILE A 5 7.71 5.48 7.89
N ASP A 6 8.27 5.69 9.07
CA ASP A 6 9.70 5.98 9.21
C ASP A 6 10.54 4.79 8.74
N TRP A 7 10.16 3.56 9.13
CA TRP A 7 10.79 2.33 8.62
C TRP A 7 10.70 2.23 7.10
N LEU A 8 9.54 2.49 6.51
CA LEU A 8 9.37 2.42 5.06
C LEU A 8 10.20 3.48 4.33
N ILE A 9 10.28 4.70 4.86
CA ILE A 9 11.09 5.75 4.25
C ILE A 9 12.58 5.37 4.23
N THR A 10 13.08 4.78 5.33
CA THR A 10 14.43 4.19 5.36
C THR A 10 14.57 3.02 4.38
N TYR A 11 13.57 2.16 4.26
CA TYR A 11 13.56 1.04 3.30
C TYR A 11 13.73 1.52 1.85
N PHE A 12 13.17 2.69 1.51
CA PHE A 12 13.35 3.34 0.21
C PHE A 12 14.58 4.29 0.17
N ALA A 13 15.55 4.11 1.07
CA ALA A 13 16.79 4.88 1.15
C ALA A 13 16.56 6.41 1.16
N ASN A 14 15.47 6.88 1.78
CA ASN A 14 15.06 8.29 1.80
C ASN A 14 14.84 8.93 0.42
N GLN A 15 14.64 8.13 -0.63
CA GLN A 15 14.42 8.63 -2.00
C GLN A 15 12.99 9.14 -2.23
N LEU A 16 12.06 8.83 -1.32
CA LEU A 16 10.66 9.23 -1.40
C LEU A 16 10.36 10.35 -0.41
N LYS A 17 9.62 11.37 -0.87
CA LYS A 17 9.05 12.38 0.02
C LYS A 17 8.09 11.71 1.01
N LYS A 18 8.27 11.92 2.31
CA LYS A 18 7.39 11.37 3.35
C LYS A 18 5.94 11.83 3.11
N PRO A 19 4.98 10.92 2.87
CA PRO A 19 3.58 11.29 2.69
C PRO A 19 2.91 11.53 4.03
N ILE A 20 1.86 12.35 4.02
CA ILE A 20 0.89 12.40 5.12
C ILE A 20 0.15 11.05 5.12
N LEU A 21 0.04 10.42 6.29
CA LEU A 21 -0.68 9.16 6.44
C LEU A 21 -2.06 9.36 7.05
N GLY A 22 -3.04 8.60 6.59
CA GLY A 22 -4.37 8.60 7.20
C GLY A 22 -5.17 7.34 6.94
N TRP A 23 -6.26 7.20 7.68
CA TRP A 23 -7.32 6.23 7.40
C TRP A 23 -8.38 6.86 6.50
N SER A 24 -9.02 6.07 5.64
CA SER A 24 -10.13 6.54 4.83
C SER A 24 -11.31 6.95 5.72
N LEU A 25 -12.03 8.02 5.36
CA LEU A 25 -13.20 8.44 6.12
C LEU A 25 -14.34 7.40 6.06
N ARG A 26 -14.55 6.80 4.89
CA ARG A 26 -15.55 5.76 4.64
C ARG A 26 -14.92 4.38 4.54
N LYS A 27 -15.68 3.33 4.89
CA LYS A 27 -15.27 1.95 4.69
C LYS A 27 -15.15 1.64 3.19
N SER A 28 -14.09 0.96 2.79
CA SER A 28 -13.85 0.51 1.41
C SER A 28 -13.23 -0.87 1.40
N TYR A 29 -13.93 -1.84 0.80
CA TYR A 29 -13.48 -3.23 0.69
C TYR A 29 -12.74 -3.52 -0.62
N ARG A 30 -12.96 -2.68 -1.64
CA ARG A 30 -12.37 -2.85 -2.99
C ARG A 30 -11.07 -2.08 -3.15
N ARG A 31 -11.02 -0.86 -2.60
CA ARG A 31 -9.81 -0.02 -2.58
C ARG A 31 -9.29 0.04 -1.16
N LEU A 32 -8.23 -0.72 -0.89
CA LEU A 32 -7.66 -0.89 0.45
C LEU A 32 -6.61 0.16 0.78
N GLY A 33 -6.04 0.81 -0.23
CA GLY A 33 -5.15 1.94 -0.10
C GLY A 33 -5.23 2.83 -1.33
N PHE A 34 -4.70 4.05 -1.22
CA PHE A 34 -4.31 4.87 -2.36
C PHE A 34 -3.27 5.91 -1.94
N TYR A 35 -2.42 6.29 -2.89
CA TYR A 35 -1.60 7.50 -2.83
C TYR A 35 -2.14 8.59 -3.77
N SER A 36 -2.18 9.84 -3.28
CA SER A 36 -2.40 11.05 -4.10
C SER A 36 -1.11 11.87 -4.14
N LYS A 37 -0.59 12.06 -5.35
CA LYS A 37 0.62 12.87 -5.60
C LYS A 37 0.36 14.34 -5.32
N GLU A 38 -0.81 14.83 -5.68
CA GLU A 38 -1.24 16.23 -5.55
C GLU A 38 -1.26 16.67 -4.09
N LYS A 39 -1.75 15.80 -3.20
CA LYS A 39 -1.87 16.07 -1.76
C LYS A 39 -0.72 15.50 -0.94
N ASN A 40 0.19 14.75 -1.56
CA ASN A 40 1.20 13.94 -0.90
C ASN A 40 0.59 13.11 0.26
N LEU A 41 -0.55 12.46 -0.02
CA LEU A 41 -1.39 11.80 0.98
C LEU A 41 -1.48 10.31 0.64
N LEU A 42 -1.15 9.46 1.61
CA LEU A 42 -1.25 8.01 1.52
C LEU A 42 -2.30 7.54 2.53
N VAL A 43 -3.39 6.96 2.01
CA VAL A 43 -4.54 6.56 2.81
C VAL A 43 -4.71 5.06 2.75
N ILE A 44 -4.93 4.42 3.91
CA ILE A 44 -5.36 3.02 4.00
C ILE A 44 -6.85 2.98 4.38
N SER A 45 -7.59 1.99 3.88
CA SER A 45 -9.00 1.83 4.20
C SER A 45 -9.21 1.60 5.70
N ARG A 46 -10.12 2.36 6.32
CA ARG A 46 -10.42 2.25 7.77
C ARG A 46 -10.96 0.89 8.21
N ILE A 47 -11.37 0.01 7.30
CA ILE A 47 -11.76 -1.36 7.66
C ILE A 47 -10.57 -2.17 8.23
N LEU A 48 -9.34 -1.71 7.94
CA LEU A 48 -8.11 -2.31 8.40
C LEU A 48 -7.61 -1.70 9.71
N ASP A 49 -8.29 -0.67 10.24
CA ASP A 49 -8.02 -0.07 11.55
C ASP A 49 -8.71 -0.88 12.65
N SER A 50 -8.21 -2.09 12.89
CA SER A 50 -8.80 -3.04 13.83
C SER A 50 -7.74 -3.94 14.44
N LYS A 51 -7.89 -4.26 15.73
CA LYS A 51 -7.02 -5.23 16.43
C LYS A 51 -7.07 -6.64 15.82
N LYS A 52 -8.11 -6.95 15.03
CA LYS A 52 -8.24 -8.22 14.30
C LYS A 52 -7.35 -8.30 13.06
N VAL A 53 -6.81 -7.17 12.61
CA VAL A 53 -5.96 -7.07 11.41
C VAL A 53 -4.51 -7.22 11.85
N PRO A 54 -3.76 -8.23 11.37
CA PRO A 54 -2.35 -8.35 11.68
C PRO A 54 -1.58 -7.10 11.23
N PRO A 55 -0.68 -6.54 12.06
CA PRO A 55 0.07 -5.32 11.71
C PRO A 55 0.83 -5.41 10.38
N GLU A 56 1.35 -6.59 10.04
CA GLU A 56 2.05 -6.85 8.78
C GLU A 56 1.16 -6.61 7.54
N VAL A 57 -0.15 -6.80 7.64
CA VAL A 57 -1.09 -6.50 6.55
C VAL A 57 -1.12 -5.00 6.26
N VAL A 58 -1.17 -4.17 7.30
CA VAL A 58 -1.15 -2.70 7.15
C VAL A 58 0.22 -2.23 6.65
N LYS A 59 1.32 -2.80 7.15
CA LYS A 59 2.68 -2.51 6.65
C LYS A 59 2.80 -2.82 5.16
N PHE A 60 2.30 -3.97 4.72
CA PHE A 60 2.29 -4.36 3.31
C PHE A 60 1.49 -3.38 2.44
N LEU A 61 0.31 -2.95 2.88
CA LEU A 61 -0.50 -2.01 2.11
C LEU A 61 0.14 -0.62 2.04
N LEU A 62 0.75 -0.15 3.12
CA LEU A 62 1.56 1.08 3.09
C LEU A 62 2.73 0.95 2.11
N TYR A 63 3.44 -0.18 2.13
CA TYR A 63 4.49 -0.50 1.16
C TYR A 63 3.96 -0.50 -0.28
N HIS A 64 2.81 -1.13 -0.54
CA HIS A 64 2.16 -1.13 -1.85
C HIS A 64 1.88 0.28 -2.35
N GLU A 65 1.36 1.16 -1.49
CA GLU A 65 1.11 2.55 -1.87
C GLU A 65 2.40 3.35 -2.09
N MET A 66 3.47 3.04 -1.36
CA MET A 66 4.78 3.64 -1.62
C MET A 66 5.42 3.12 -2.90
N LEU A 67 5.14 1.89 -3.34
CA LEU A 67 5.54 1.43 -4.67
C LEU A 67 4.89 2.26 -5.78
N HIS A 68 3.66 2.76 -5.59
CA HIS A 68 3.04 3.68 -6.56
C HIS A 68 3.74 5.05 -6.62
N MET A 69 4.39 5.46 -5.53
CA MET A 69 5.22 6.66 -5.50
C MET A 69 6.55 6.42 -6.23
N ALA A 70 7.19 5.29 -5.97
CA ALA A 70 8.51 4.95 -6.51
C ALA A 70 8.49 4.53 -7.98
N ILE A 71 7.40 3.92 -8.44
CA ILE A 71 7.28 3.34 -9.78
C ILE A 71 6.15 4.06 -10.52
N PRO A 72 6.48 5.02 -11.40
CA PRO A 72 5.47 5.81 -12.08
C PRO A 72 4.64 4.95 -13.03
N VAL A 73 3.36 5.32 -13.18
CA VAL A 73 2.44 4.69 -14.13
C VAL A 73 2.97 4.86 -15.55
N GLN A 74 3.13 3.74 -16.27
CA GLN A 74 3.58 3.75 -17.66
C GLN A 74 2.38 3.77 -18.62
N LYS A 75 2.57 4.32 -19.83
CA LYS A 75 1.57 4.26 -20.90
C LYS A 75 2.11 3.34 -21.99
N VAL A 76 1.46 2.18 -22.18
CA VAL A 76 1.83 1.17 -23.18
C VAL A 76 0.62 0.97 -24.09
N ASN A 77 0.80 1.19 -25.40
CA ASN A 77 -0.29 1.09 -26.41
C ASN A 77 -1.55 1.87 -26.02
N GLY A 78 -1.38 3.12 -25.56
CA GLY A 78 -2.49 3.97 -25.13
C GLY A 78 -3.08 3.66 -23.74
N ARG A 79 -2.77 2.50 -23.15
CA ARG A 79 -3.31 2.06 -21.85
C ARG A 79 -2.36 2.40 -20.71
N ARG A 80 -2.93 2.82 -19.57
CA ARG A 80 -2.17 3.05 -18.33
C ARG A 80 -1.86 1.72 -17.64
N GLN A 81 -0.60 1.44 -17.43
CA GLN A 81 -0.13 0.29 -16.65
C GLN A 81 0.25 0.75 -15.25
N ILE A 82 -0.69 0.59 -14.32
CA ILE A 82 -0.54 1.01 -12.91
C ILE A 82 0.43 0.08 -12.17
N HIS A 83 0.34 -1.22 -12.43
CA HIS A 83 1.21 -2.24 -11.84
C HIS A 83 2.05 -2.94 -12.92
N PRO A 84 3.09 -2.27 -13.47
CA PRO A 84 4.00 -2.89 -14.44
C PRO A 84 4.73 -4.10 -13.83
N PRO A 85 5.41 -4.95 -14.63
CA PRO A 85 6.08 -6.15 -14.12
C PRO A 85 7.03 -5.87 -12.96
N VAL A 86 7.80 -4.77 -13.02
CA VAL A 86 8.70 -4.34 -11.94
C VAL A 86 7.96 -4.05 -10.62
N PHE A 87 6.75 -3.48 -10.69
CA PHE A 87 5.91 -3.26 -9.50
C PHE A 87 5.55 -4.59 -8.86
N LYS A 88 5.06 -5.55 -9.66
CA LYS A 88 4.65 -6.87 -9.16
C LYS A 88 5.82 -7.66 -8.58
N GLN A 89 7.02 -7.53 -9.16
CA GLN A 89 8.23 -8.14 -8.64
C GLN A 89 8.60 -7.55 -7.27
N ARG A 90 8.63 -6.22 -7.15
CA ARG A 90 8.90 -5.51 -5.87
C ARG A 90 7.84 -5.83 -4.82
N GLU A 91 6.59 -5.96 -5.20
CA GLU A 91 5.50 -6.33 -4.29
C GLU A 91 5.73 -7.72 -3.67
N LYS A 92 6.14 -8.71 -4.49
CA LYS A 92 6.44 -10.08 -4.06
C LYS A 92 7.66 -10.21 -3.14
N GLN A 93 8.56 -9.22 -3.16
CA GLN A 93 9.73 -9.18 -2.29
C GLN A 93 9.39 -8.79 -0.84
N PHE A 94 8.17 -8.31 -0.58
CA PHE A 94 7.77 -7.95 0.78
C PHE A 94 7.76 -9.20 1.69
N PRO A 95 8.32 -9.13 2.91
CA PRO A 95 8.29 -10.25 3.85
C PRO A 95 6.88 -10.78 4.08
N ASN A 96 6.72 -12.12 4.08
CA ASN A 96 5.43 -12.79 4.27
C ASN A 96 4.35 -12.45 3.22
N TYR A 97 4.73 -11.95 2.03
CA TYR A 97 3.80 -11.58 0.96
C TYR A 97 2.68 -12.60 0.73
N GLN A 98 3.02 -13.89 0.56
CA GLN A 98 2.03 -14.94 0.29
C GLN A 98 1.01 -15.11 1.42
N SER A 99 1.47 -15.10 2.68
CA SER A 99 0.62 -15.20 3.87
C SER A 99 -0.31 -14.00 3.99
N ILE A 100 0.18 -12.79 3.70
CA ILE A 100 -0.60 -11.55 3.71
C ILE A 100 -1.67 -11.59 2.61
N GLN A 101 -1.33 -11.98 1.39
CA GLN A 101 -2.28 -12.12 0.28
C GLN A 101 -3.39 -13.13 0.61
N LYS A 102 -3.03 -14.27 1.21
CA LYS A 102 -3.99 -15.29 1.67
C LYS A 102 -4.91 -14.74 2.76
N TRP A 103 -4.36 -13.97 3.70
CA TRP A 103 -5.14 -13.33 4.77
C TRP A 103 -6.12 -12.31 4.19
N LEU A 104 -5.68 -11.42 3.28
CA LEU A 104 -6.53 -10.43 2.62
C LEU A 104 -7.67 -11.12 1.87
N LYS A 105 -7.38 -12.13 1.06
CA LYS A 105 -8.39 -12.89 0.32
C LYS A 105 -9.45 -13.52 1.23
N LYS A 106 -9.06 -14.03 2.40
CA LYS A 106 -9.96 -14.74 3.33
C LYS A 106 -10.79 -13.81 4.20
N ASN A 107 -10.25 -12.64 4.59
CA ASN A 107 -10.81 -11.84 5.69
C ASN A 107 -11.48 -10.55 5.25
N LEU A 108 -11.20 -9.99 4.07
CA LEU A 108 -11.71 -8.66 3.69
C LEU A 108 -13.24 -8.53 3.78
N VAL A 109 -13.99 -9.56 3.36
CA VAL A 109 -15.46 -9.54 3.40
C VAL A 109 -16.02 -9.61 4.83
N LYS A 110 -15.19 -9.94 5.83
CA LYS A 110 -15.57 -10.17 7.23
C LYS A 110 -15.15 -9.03 8.18
N LEU A 111 -14.51 -7.99 7.66
CA LEU A 111 -14.06 -6.80 8.41
C LEU A 111 -15.12 -5.69 8.42
#